data_AF-A0A3D4PHJ6-F1
#
_entry.id   AF-A0A3D4PHJ6-F1
#
_cell.length_a   1.000
_cell.length_b   1.000
_cell.length_c   1.000
_cell.angle_alpha   90.00
_cell.angle_beta   90.00
_cell.angle_gamma   90.00
#
_symmetry.space_group_name_H-M   'P 1'
#
loop_
_entity.id
_entity.type
_entity.pdbx_description
1 polymer ?
#
loop_
_entity_poly.entity_id
_entity_poly.type
_entity_poly.pdbx_seq_one_letter_code
_entity_poly.pdbx_strand_id
1 'polypeptide(L)'
;MMLRKHLRQTDLGKIEKLVNSDLPNPLYIQLDSSVLLELCLIPPGRFRMGSRYGGLWEHPVHWVEITRPFYMGRYPMLQSEWRALVDSYPSCDLNPIPSNFDGDRLPVEQVNWHDVMQWCDLLQGNALSSRIFDEGGNAVNLTDVSLGLPSE
;
A
#
# COMPACT_ATOMS: atom_id res chain seq x y z
N MET A 1 25.35 35.95 9.07
CA MET A 1 26.30 35.25 8.18
C MET A 1 25.72 33.88 7.86
N MET A 2 24.78 33.83 6.90
CA MET A 2 24.05 32.61 6.53
C MET A 2 24.85 31.79 5.53
N LEU A 3 25.30 30.61 5.93
CA LEU A 3 25.86 29.60 5.04
C LEU A 3 24.72 28.82 4.37
N ARG A 4 24.17 29.34 3.28
CA ARG A 4 23.40 28.53 2.32
C ARG A 4 24.39 27.63 1.57
N LYS A 5 24.65 26.42 2.08
CA LYS A 5 25.34 25.38 1.33
C LYS A 5 24.48 25.03 0.11
N HIS A 6 24.96 25.39 -1.07
CA HIS A 6 24.45 24.87 -2.34
C HIS A 6 24.69 23.35 -2.37
N LEU A 7 23.66 22.57 -2.04
CA LEU A 7 23.65 21.14 -2.34
C LEU A 7 23.42 21.01 -3.86
N ARG A 8 24.36 20.33 -4.53
CA ARG A 8 24.26 20.07 -5.97
C ARG A 8 23.14 19.06 -6.19
N GLN A 9 22.46 19.14 -7.33
CA GLN A 9 21.39 18.19 -7.70
C GLN A 9 21.83 16.72 -7.64
N THR A 10 23.13 16.46 -7.79
CA THR A 10 23.78 15.15 -7.63
C THR A 10 23.78 14.62 -6.19
N ASP A 11 23.84 15.51 -5.20
CA ASP A 11 23.82 15.14 -3.77
C ASP A 11 22.38 14.78 -3.33
N LEU A 12 21.36 15.45 -3.88
CA LEU A 12 19.94 15.12 -3.66
C LEU A 12 19.58 13.74 -4.19
N GLY A 13 20.00 13.40 -5.42
CA GLY A 13 19.74 12.07 -5.99
C GLY A 13 20.46 10.93 -5.26
N LYS A 14 21.55 11.23 -4.52
CA LYS A 14 22.25 10.25 -3.67
C LYS A 14 21.56 10.11 -2.30
N ILE A 15 21.04 11.21 -1.74
CA ILE A 15 20.25 11.20 -0.51
C ILE A 15 18.92 10.47 -0.72
N GLU A 16 18.20 10.72 -1.81
CA GLU A 16 16.96 10.00 -2.15
C GLU A 16 17.21 8.50 -2.36
N LYS A 17 18.31 8.12 -3.01
CA LYS A 17 18.67 6.70 -3.18
C LYS A 17 18.95 6.00 -1.85
N LEU A 18 19.56 6.70 -0.89
CA LEU A 18 19.85 6.18 0.45
C LEU A 18 18.58 6.08 1.30
N VAL A 19 17.63 7.02 1.16
CA VAL A 19 16.32 6.94 1.86
C VAL A 19 15.52 5.72 1.41
N ASN A 20 15.65 5.29 0.15
CA ASN A 20 14.95 4.10 -0.35
C ASN A 20 15.56 2.76 0.10
N SER A 21 16.85 2.71 0.46
CA SER A 21 17.50 1.46 0.90
C SER A 21 17.24 1.11 2.36
N ASP A 22 16.76 2.07 3.15
CA ASP A 22 16.54 1.89 4.59
C ASP A 22 15.08 1.53 4.92
N LEU A 23 14.20 1.50 3.91
CA LEU A 23 12.81 1.11 4.09
C LEU A 23 12.69 -0.43 4.13
N PRO A 24 12.01 -1.00 5.13
CA PRO A 24 11.84 -2.45 5.25
C PRO A 24 11.05 -3.02 4.07
N ASN A 25 11.40 -4.23 3.64
CA ASN A 25 10.65 -4.93 2.60
C ASN A 25 10.78 -6.45 2.85
N PRO A 26 9.69 -7.15 3.20
CA PRO A 26 8.30 -6.67 3.28
C PRO A 26 8.00 -5.79 4.51
N LEU A 27 6.85 -5.13 4.46
CA LEU A 27 6.23 -4.40 5.56
C LEU A 27 4.90 -5.06 5.93
N TYR A 28 4.57 -5.14 7.21
CA TYR A 28 3.34 -5.76 7.69
C TYR A 28 2.44 -4.76 8.41
N ILE A 29 1.13 -4.81 8.15
CA ILE A 29 0.11 -4.12 8.95
C ILE A 29 -0.67 -5.15 9.75
N GLN A 30 -0.72 -5.00 11.07
CA GLN A 30 -1.51 -5.86 11.94
C GLN A 30 -2.99 -5.46 11.95
N LEU A 31 -3.83 -6.31 11.37
CA LEU A 31 -5.29 -6.11 11.31
C LEU A 31 -5.96 -6.63 12.57
N ASP A 32 -5.56 -7.81 13.03
CA ASP A 32 -5.99 -8.44 14.29
C ASP A 32 -4.82 -9.18 14.97
N SER A 33 -5.04 -9.78 16.13
CA SER A 33 -4.11 -10.59 16.92
C SER A 33 -3.33 -11.64 16.11
N SER A 34 -3.90 -12.18 15.03
CA SER A 34 -3.28 -13.24 14.21
C SER A 34 -3.28 -12.95 12.70
N VAL A 35 -3.77 -11.78 12.27
CA VAL A 35 -3.96 -11.45 10.86
C VAL A 35 -3.08 -10.25 10.49
N LEU A 36 -2.17 -10.48 9.54
CA LEU A 36 -1.23 -9.49 9.03
C LEU A 36 -1.48 -9.27 7.54
N LEU A 37 -1.55 -8.01 7.14
CA LEU A 37 -1.51 -7.60 5.74
C LEU A 37 -0.05 -7.40 5.32
N GLU A 38 0.40 -8.16 4.32
CA GLU A 38 1.76 -8.06 3.79
C GLU A 38 1.85 -7.07 2.62
N LEU A 39 2.81 -6.16 2.71
CA LEU A 39 3.07 -5.13 1.72
C LEU A 39 4.50 -5.23 1.18
N CYS A 40 4.65 -5.02 -0.12
CA CYS A 40 5.94 -4.93 -0.78
C CYS A 40 6.30 -3.47 -1.08
N LEU A 41 7.56 -3.11 -0.85
CA LEU A 41 8.10 -1.81 -1.23
C LEU A 41 8.23 -1.71 -2.75
N ILE A 42 7.56 -0.72 -3.35
CA ILE A 42 7.74 -0.33 -4.74
C ILE A 42 8.73 0.84 -4.78
N PRO A 43 9.96 0.64 -5.29
CA PRO A 43 10.95 1.70 -5.34
C PRO A 43 10.59 2.76 -6.39
N PRO A 44 11.07 4.00 -6.25
CA PRO A 44 10.93 4.99 -7.29
C PRO A 44 11.66 4.56 -8.56
N GLY A 45 11.11 4.93 -9.69
CA GLY A 45 11.60 4.47 -10.98
C GLY A 45 10.70 4.89 -12.13
N ARG A 46 11.08 4.48 -13.34
CA ARG A 46 10.31 4.74 -14.55
C ARG A 46 10.02 3.43 -15.26
N PHE A 47 8.80 3.27 -15.74
CA PHE A 47 8.40 2.12 -16.52
C PHE A 47 7.51 2.55 -17.69
N ARG A 48 7.29 1.62 -18.62
CA ARG A 48 6.40 1.84 -19.76
C ARG A 48 5.06 1.21 -19.45
N MET A 49 4.00 2.03 -19.46
CA MET A 49 2.63 1.59 -19.24
C MET A 49 1.86 1.53 -20.56
N GLY A 50 0.94 0.58 -20.68
CA GLY A 50 0.18 0.29 -21.89
C GLY A 50 0.79 -0.83 -22.73
N SER A 51 0.12 -1.19 -23.83
CA SER A 51 0.52 -2.32 -24.69
C SER A 51 0.57 -1.93 -26.16
N ARG A 52 1.63 -2.36 -26.87
CA ARG A 52 1.73 -2.19 -28.34
C ARG A 52 0.82 -3.14 -29.12
N TYR A 53 0.36 -4.21 -28.47
CA TYR A 53 -0.45 -5.26 -29.09
C TYR A 53 -1.84 -5.38 -28.43
N GLY A 54 -2.15 -4.49 -27.48
CA GLY A 54 -3.42 -4.46 -26.75
C GLY A 54 -4.51 -3.69 -27.48
N GLY A 55 -5.68 -3.58 -26.84
CA GLY A 55 -6.83 -2.85 -27.35
C GLY A 55 -6.58 -1.34 -27.43
N LEU A 56 -7.43 -0.59 -28.15
CA LEU A 56 -7.27 0.86 -28.36
C LEU A 56 -7.09 1.66 -27.06
N TRP A 57 -7.69 1.20 -25.96
CA TRP A 57 -7.62 1.83 -24.64
C TRP A 57 -6.29 1.61 -23.91
N GLU A 58 -5.45 0.67 -24.36
CA GLU A 58 -4.12 0.39 -23.81
C GLU A 58 -3.00 1.15 -24.55
N HIS A 59 -3.35 1.95 -25.56
CA HIS A 59 -2.43 2.77 -26.34
C HIS A 59 -2.52 4.26 -25.96
N PRO A 60 -1.45 5.04 -26.19
CA PRO A 60 -0.12 4.59 -26.57
C PRO A 60 0.69 4.12 -25.37
N VAL A 61 1.70 3.29 -25.62
CA VAL A 61 2.69 2.96 -24.60
C VAL A 61 3.50 4.21 -24.24
N HIS A 62 3.33 4.71 -23.02
CA HIS A 62 3.94 5.94 -22.53
C HIS A 62 4.80 5.69 -21.28
N TRP A 63 5.62 6.68 -20.91
CA TRP A 63 6.45 6.61 -19.72
C TRP A 63 5.67 7.09 -18.50
N VAL A 64 5.70 6.29 -17.43
CA VAL A 64 5.20 6.66 -16.11
C VAL A 64 6.40 6.73 -15.16
N GLU A 65 6.41 7.75 -14.31
CA GLU A 65 7.47 7.98 -13.32
C GLU A 65 6.90 7.93 -11.91
N ILE A 66 7.40 6.98 -11.11
CA ILE A 66 7.17 6.89 -9.68
C ILE A 66 8.28 7.71 -9.01
N THR A 67 7.91 8.88 -8.49
CA THR A 67 8.87 9.84 -7.89
C THR A 67 9.18 9.54 -6.43
N ARG A 68 8.29 8.83 -5.72
CA ARG A 68 8.45 8.46 -4.31
C ARG A 68 8.13 6.98 -4.13
N PRO A 69 8.86 6.27 -3.26
CA PRO A 69 8.51 4.89 -2.94
C PRO A 69 7.11 4.83 -2.32
N PHE A 70 6.44 3.72 -2.50
CA PHE A 70 5.21 3.40 -1.79
C PHE A 70 5.12 1.90 -1.56
N TYR A 71 4.24 1.49 -0.65
CA TYR A 71 3.98 0.09 -0.37
C TYR A 71 2.71 -0.36 -1.09
N MET A 72 2.74 -1.56 -1.67
CA MET A 72 1.59 -2.17 -2.32
C MET A 72 1.32 -3.55 -1.72
N GLY A 73 0.04 -3.93 -1.57
CA GLY A 73 -0.33 -5.27 -1.11
C GLY A 73 0.34 -6.34 -1.96
N ARG A 74 1.02 -7.30 -1.33
CA ARG A 74 1.71 -8.37 -2.05
C ARG A 74 0.73 -9.27 -2.79
N TYR A 75 -0.46 -9.43 -2.22
CA TYR A 75 -1.55 -10.23 -2.75
C TYR A 75 -2.82 -9.38 -2.87
N PRO A 76 -3.79 -9.79 -3.71
CA PRO A 76 -5.15 -9.29 -3.58
C PRO A 76 -5.66 -9.47 -2.15
N MET A 77 -6.51 -8.55 -1.71
CA MET A 77 -7.07 -8.57 -0.35
C MET A 77 -7.75 -9.91 -0.07
N LEU A 78 -7.28 -10.62 0.96
CA LEU A 78 -7.84 -11.92 1.34
C LEU A 78 -9.13 -11.76 2.14
N GLN A 79 -10.01 -12.76 2.06
CA GLN A 79 -11.27 -12.76 2.82
C GLN A 79 -11.05 -12.68 4.34
N SER A 80 -10.01 -13.35 4.86
CA SER A 80 -9.66 -13.29 6.27
C SER A 80 -9.17 -11.91 6.72
N GLU A 81 -8.36 -11.24 5.89
CA GLU A 81 -7.86 -9.89 6.14
C GLU A 81 -8.99 -8.86 6.15
N TRP A 82 -9.88 -8.92 5.15
CA TRP A 82 -11.07 -8.07 5.09
C TRP A 82 -11.92 -8.21 6.34
N ARG A 83 -12.30 -9.46 6.66
CA ARG A 83 -13.17 -9.79 7.77
C ARG A 83 -12.58 -9.40 9.12
N ALA A 84 -11.27 -9.62 9.32
CA ALA A 84 -10.58 -9.28 10.57
C ALA A 84 -10.77 -7.82 10.95
N LEU A 85 -10.70 -6.91 9.97
CA LEU A 85 -10.95 -5.49 10.23
C LEU A 85 -12.45 -5.20 10.37
N VAL A 86 -13.29 -5.69 9.47
CA VAL A 86 -14.75 -5.42 9.50
C VAL A 86 -15.39 -5.88 10.81
N ASP A 87 -15.07 -7.09 11.28
CA ASP A 87 -15.61 -7.65 12.52
C ASP A 87 -15.17 -6.85 13.76
N SER A 88 -14.05 -6.13 13.68
CA SER A 88 -13.61 -5.22 14.76
C SER A 88 -14.41 -3.91 14.83
N TYR A 89 -15.23 -3.62 13.79
CA TYR A 89 -16.10 -2.45 13.71
C TYR A 89 -17.55 -2.84 13.38
N PRO A 90 -18.32 -3.39 14.36
CA PRO A 90 -19.68 -3.85 14.12
C PRO A 90 -20.67 -2.76 13.64
N SER A 91 -20.29 -1.48 13.76
CA SER A 91 -21.09 -0.34 13.33
C SER A 91 -20.74 0.17 11.93
N CYS A 92 -19.80 -0.43 11.21
CA CYS A 92 -19.52 -0.06 9.83
C CYS A 92 -20.55 -0.67 8.87
N ASP A 93 -20.70 -0.08 7.69
CA ASP A 93 -21.67 -0.53 6.68
C ASP A 93 -21.13 -1.64 5.76
N LEU A 94 -19.98 -2.21 6.08
CA LEU A 94 -19.32 -3.24 5.28
C LEU A 94 -19.90 -4.63 5.58
N ASN A 95 -20.14 -5.42 4.54
CA ASN A 95 -20.43 -6.84 4.69
C ASN A 95 -19.11 -7.60 5.03
N PRO A 96 -19.03 -8.35 6.15
CA PRO A 96 -17.84 -9.11 6.53
C PRO A 96 -17.58 -10.35 5.64
N ILE A 97 -18.59 -10.80 4.88
CA ILE A 97 -18.50 -11.95 3.98
C ILE A 97 -19.12 -11.55 2.63
N PRO A 98 -18.45 -10.67 1.87
CA PRO A 98 -19.01 -10.17 0.61
C PRO A 98 -18.95 -11.23 -0.50
N SER A 99 -17.93 -12.10 -0.50
CA SER A 99 -17.58 -12.95 -1.64
C SER A 99 -18.57 -14.11 -1.87
N ASN A 100 -18.68 -14.54 -3.13
CA ASN A 100 -19.53 -15.66 -3.54
C ASN A 100 -18.92 -17.04 -3.25
N PHE A 101 -17.59 -17.11 -3.11
CA PHE A 101 -16.88 -18.34 -2.74
C PHE A 101 -16.23 -18.15 -1.37
N ASP A 102 -16.12 -19.25 -0.63
CA ASP A 102 -15.58 -19.24 0.73
C ASP A 102 -14.14 -19.74 0.76
N GLY A 103 -13.26 -18.96 1.38
CA GLY A 103 -11.93 -19.40 1.76
C GLY A 103 -11.07 -18.28 2.29
N ASP A 104 -10.51 -18.44 3.48
CA ASP A 104 -9.71 -17.41 4.16
C ASP A 104 -8.52 -16.89 3.36
N ARG A 105 -7.98 -17.72 2.46
CA ARG A 105 -6.85 -17.40 1.56
C ARG A 105 -7.28 -17.14 0.11
N LEU A 106 -8.56 -16.90 -0.11
CA LEU A 106 -9.09 -16.49 -1.40
C LEU A 106 -9.31 -14.97 -1.42
N PRO A 107 -9.26 -14.33 -2.60
CA PRO A 107 -9.48 -12.89 -2.70
C PRO A 107 -10.93 -12.51 -2.39
N VAL A 108 -11.11 -11.30 -1.88
CA VAL A 108 -12.41 -10.64 -1.84
C VAL A 108 -12.79 -10.13 -3.22
N GLU A 109 -14.02 -10.40 -3.69
CA GLU A 109 -14.42 -10.02 -5.07
C GLU A 109 -15.79 -9.34 -5.24
N GLN A 110 -16.74 -9.46 -4.31
CA GLN A 110 -18.03 -8.74 -4.36
C GLN A 110 -18.00 -7.44 -3.55
N VAL A 111 -17.01 -6.59 -3.79
CA VAL A 111 -16.90 -5.28 -3.16
C VAL A 111 -16.81 -4.20 -4.23
N ASN A 112 -17.44 -3.07 -3.96
CA ASN A 112 -17.35 -1.91 -4.85
C ASN A 112 -16.27 -0.93 -4.35
N TRP A 113 -15.99 0.10 -5.16
CA TRP A 113 -14.96 1.09 -4.83
C TRP A 113 -15.21 1.81 -3.48
N HIS A 114 -16.47 2.13 -3.15
CA HIS A 114 -16.82 2.78 -1.90
C HIS A 114 -16.56 1.88 -0.68
N ASP A 115 -16.84 0.59 -0.81
CA ASP A 115 -16.58 -0.39 0.26
C ASP A 115 -15.07 -0.43 0.57
N VAL A 116 -14.23 -0.42 -0.47
CA VAL A 116 -12.77 -0.45 -0.32
C VAL A 116 -12.25 0.85 0.30
N MET A 117 -12.81 1.99 -0.08
CA MET A 117 -12.45 3.27 0.55
C MET A 117 -12.85 3.32 2.03
N GLN A 118 -14.07 2.87 2.37
CA GLN A 118 -14.50 2.79 3.76
C GLN A 118 -13.60 1.83 4.56
N TRP A 119 -13.20 0.70 3.99
CA TRP A 119 -12.24 -0.22 4.61
C TRP A 119 -10.89 0.47 4.88
N CYS A 120 -10.38 1.24 3.91
CA CYS A 120 -9.15 1.99 4.09
C CYS A 120 -9.26 3.06 5.18
N ASP A 121 -10.42 3.72 5.29
CA ASP A 121 -10.68 4.72 6.33
C ASP A 121 -10.77 4.08 7.73
N LEU A 122 -11.41 2.91 7.84
CA LEU A 122 -11.45 2.14 9.09
C LEU A 122 -10.03 1.77 9.55
N LEU A 123 -9.18 1.29 8.63
CA LEU A 123 -7.81 0.92 8.96
C LEU A 123 -6.98 2.14 9.39
N GLN A 124 -7.13 3.27 8.71
CA GLN A 124 -6.45 4.51 9.07
C GLN A 124 -6.90 5.04 10.44
N GLY A 125 -8.21 4.99 10.73
CA GLY A 125 -8.78 5.36 12.01
C GLY A 125 -8.31 4.48 13.18
N ASN A 126 -7.83 3.27 12.91
CA ASN A 126 -7.34 2.31 13.91
C ASN A 126 -5.89 2.54 14.34
N ALA A 127 -5.43 3.80 14.36
CA ALA A 127 -4.05 4.18 14.67
C ALA A 127 -3.01 3.40 13.84
N LEU A 128 -3.20 3.39 12.51
CA LEU A 128 -2.39 2.67 11.53
C LEU A 128 -0.88 2.68 11.85
N SER A 129 -0.31 3.84 12.16
CA SER A 129 1.13 4.00 12.46
C SER A 129 1.64 3.13 13.63
N SER A 130 0.77 2.71 14.55
CA SER A 130 1.11 1.84 15.68
C SER A 130 1.04 0.34 15.37
N ARG A 131 0.58 -0.02 14.17
CA ARG A 131 0.33 -1.40 13.73
C ARG A 131 1.26 -1.85 12.60
N ILE A 132 2.33 -1.11 12.35
CA ILE A 132 3.26 -1.35 11.24
C ILE A 132 4.52 -2.02 11.76
N PHE A 133 4.91 -3.13 11.15
CA PHE A 133 6.06 -3.95 11.57
C PHE A 133 6.93 -4.37 10.38
N ASP A 134 8.22 -4.54 10.62
CA ASP A 134 9.14 -5.18 9.66
C ASP A 134 9.08 -6.72 9.75
N GLU A 135 9.82 -7.42 8.88
CA GLU A 135 9.92 -8.89 8.89
C GLU A 135 10.46 -9.46 10.21
N GLY A 136 11.26 -8.67 10.95
CA GLY A 136 11.76 -9.05 12.27
C GLY A 136 10.76 -8.84 13.41
N GLY A 137 9.57 -8.29 13.12
CA GLY A 137 8.56 -7.93 14.11
C GLY A 137 8.86 -6.63 14.86
N ASN A 138 9.82 -5.83 14.41
CA ASN A 138 10.10 -4.52 15.00
C ASN A 138 9.08 -3.51 14.50
N ALA A 139 8.58 -2.67 15.42
CA ALA A 139 7.67 -1.59 15.06
C ALA A 139 8.37 -0.57 14.15
N VAL A 140 7.75 -0.24 13.02
CA VAL A 140 8.28 0.71 12.04
C VAL A 140 7.50 2.02 12.18
N ASN A 141 8.21 3.08 12.59
CA ASN A 141 7.60 4.39 12.73
C ASN A 141 7.70 5.16 11.40
N LEU A 142 6.64 5.09 10.61
CA LEU A 142 6.47 5.89 9.41
C LEU A 142 5.63 7.13 9.73
N THR A 143 6.14 8.31 9.39
CA THR A 143 5.39 9.58 9.44
C THR A 143 4.60 9.76 8.14
N ASP A 144 3.44 10.43 8.21
CA ASP A 144 2.59 10.75 7.05
C ASP A 144 2.13 9.51 6.25
N VAL A 145 1.73 8.45 6.94
CA VAL A 145 1.16 7.25 6.31
C VAL A 145 -0.29 7.50 5.93
N SER A 146 -0.59 7.41 4.64
CA SER A 146 -1.96 7.34 4.11
C SER A 146 -2.15 6.02 3.37
N LEU A 147 -3.32 5.42 3.54
CA LEU A 147 -3.72 4.24 2.77
C LEU A 147 -4.65 4.68 1.64
N GLY A 148 -4.53 4.05 0.49
CA GLY A 148 -5.40 4.32 -0.65
C GLY A 148 -5.23 3.28 -1.74
N LEU A 149 -6.10 3.38 -2.74
CA LEU A 149 -6.02 2.55 -3.93
C LEU A 149 -4.89 3.07 -4.84
N PRO A 150 -4.11 2.17 -5.47
CA PRO A 150 -3.13 2.58 -6.46
C PRO A 150 -3.83 3.22 -7.65
N SER A 151 -3.21 4.26 -8.23
CA SER A 151 -3.64 4.79 -9.51
C SER A 151 -3.33 3.80 -10.62
N GLU A 152 -4.16 3.80 -11.67
CA GLU A 152 -3.83 3.15 -12.94
C GLU A 152 -2.53 3.73 -13.50
#